data_AF-A0A0B5HWG9-F1
#
_entry.id   AF-A0A0B5HWG9-F1
#
_cell.length_a   1.000
_cell.length_b   1.000
_cell.length_c   1.000
_cell.angle_alpha   90.00
_cell.angle_beta   90.00
_cell.angle_gamma   90.00
#
_symmetry.space_group_name_H-M   'P 1'
#
loop_
_entity.id
_entity.type
_entity.pdbx_description
1 polymer ?
#
loop_
_entity_poly.entity_id
_entity_poly.type
_entity_poly.pdbx_seq_one_letter_code
_entity_poly.pdbx_strand_id
1 'polypeptide(L)'
;MHRQVKTLKSLEAEVRWVQENVKLVRQNLEEIQKYFGGRTYDEILRRGTNYLTFCPDLTFCLIKRLRLNGFNPTLVVQEHGFFKIPAFHAAIEVPTSEGIYTVNFTGTRTAQIYKGKFNDKLSFRLPTLAVTKIKVTPKLGKSRTFFNILGLGSWREIDKRLKFVKPEHLERISKALDRKSDPRKLEEKLTKKPEIKRLRMR
;
A
#
# COMPACT_ATOMS: atom_id res chain seq x y z
N MET A 1 -27.27 -15.82 -17.71
CA MET A 1 -26.54 -14.87 -16.84
C MET A 1 -25.84 -13.85 -17.72
N HIS A 2 -26.25 -12.58 -17.72
CA HIS A 2 -25.52 -11.53 -18.43
C HIS A 2 -24.17 -11.28 -17.74
N ARG A 3 -23.07 -11.51 -18.45
CA ARG A 3 -21.72 -11.21 -17.96
C ARG A 3 -21.57 -9.69 -17.94
N GLN A 4 -21.67 -9.08 -16.76
CA GLN A 4 -21.53 -7.64 -16.61
C GLN A 4 -20.16 -7.18 -17.16
N VAL A 5 -20.17 -6.31 -18.16
CA VAL A 5 -18.96 -5.72 -18.75
C VAL A 5 -18.24 -4.91 -17.66
N LYS A 6 -16.93 -5.11 -17.54
CA LYS A 6 -16.09 -4.46 -16.52
C LYS A 6 -15.48 -3.20 -17.10
N THR A 7 -16.10 -2.05 -16.85
CA THR A 7 -15.71 -0.74 -17.38
C THR A 7 -14.95 0.10 -16.35
N LEU A 8 -14.28 1.16 -16.79
CA LEU A 8 -13.72 2.19 -15.90
C LEU A 8 -14.75 2.74 -14.91
N LYS A 9 -15.97 3.05 -15.37
CA LYS A 9 -17.05 3.55 -14.50
C LYS A 9 -17.38 2.58 -13.36
N SER A 10 -17.38 1.27 -13.65
CA SER A 10 -17.60 0.26 -12.62
C SER A 10 -16.41 0.13 -11.65
N LEU A 11 -15.18 0.33 -12.12
CA LEU A 11 -13.99 0.41 -11.26
C LEU A 11 -14.06 1.63 -10.32
N GLU A 12 -14.38 2.81 -10.85
CA GLU A 12 -14.52 4.05 -10.08
C GLU A 12 -15.59 3.94 -8.99
N ALA A 13 -16.69 3.24 -9.27
CA ALA A 13 -17.74 2.98 -8.28
C ALA A 13 -17.22 2.15 -7.09
N GLU A 14 -16.42 1.11 -7.34
CA GLU A 14 -15.83 0.30 -6.26
C GLU A 14 -14.78 1.07 -5.45
N VAL A 15 -13.98 1.92 -6.12
CA VAL A 15 -13.02 2.81 -5.46
C VAL A 15 -13.74 3.80 -4.54
N ARG A 16 -14.79 4.45 -5.05
CA ARG A 16 -15.63 5.39 -4.29
C ARG A 16 -16.24 4.71 -3.07
N TRP A 17 -16.80 3.51 -3.26
CA TRP A 17 -17.38 2.75 -2.17
C TRP A 17 -16.36 2.53 -1.02
N VAL A 18 -15.13 2.14 -1.34
CA VAL A 18 -14.07 1.94 -0.33
C VAL A 18 -13.75 3.25 0.40
N GLN A 19 -13.60 4.35 -0.33
CA GLN A 19 -13.30 5.66 0.26
C GLN A 19 -14.41 6.16 1.19
N GLU A 20 -15.67 5.87 0.88
CA GLU A 20 -16.85 6.26 1.67
C GLU A 20 -17.07 5.35 2.89
N ASN A 21 -16.79 4.04 2.76
CA ASN A 21 -17.13 3.05 3.78
C ASN A 21 -15.97 2.71 4.73
N VAL A 22 -14.71 2.92 4.33
CA VAL A 22 -13.56 2.69 5.21
C VAL A 22 -13.19 3.99 5.93
N LYS A 23 -13.45 4.03 7.24
CA LYS A 23 -13.08 5.17 8.09
C LYS A 23 -11.56 5.25 8.26
N LEU A 24 -11.00 6.45 8.12
CA LEU A 24 -9.65 6.72 8.59
C LEU A 24 -9.72 7.15 10.07
N VAL A 25 -8.96 6.48 10.91
CA VAL A 25 -8.90 6.72 12.35
C VAL A 25 -7.46 6.98 12.78
N ARG A 26 -7.29 7.76 13.85
CA ARG A 26 -6.01 7.90 14.53
C ARG A 26 -5.79 6.67 15.39
N GLN A 27 -4.72 5.92 15.12
CA GLN A 27 -4.29 4.80 15.95
C GLN A 27 -2.93 5.16 16.58
N ASN A 28 -2.69 4.66 17.79
CA ASN A 28 -1.38 4.79 18.43
C ASN A 28 -0.35 3.83 17.79
N LEU A 29 0.92 3.94 18.17
CA LEU A 29 1.99 3.14 17.56
C LEU A 29 1.81 1.63 17.80
N GLU A 30 1.38 1.23 19.00
CA GLU A 30 1.14 -0.17 19.34
C GLU A 30 0.02 -0.77 18.48
N GLU A 31 -1.06 -0.02 18.28
CA GLU A 31 -2.17 -0.42 17.42
C GLU A 31 -1.74 -0.49 15.95
N ILE A 32 -0.93 0.45 15.46
CA ILE A 32 -0.38 0.39 14.11
C ILE A 32 0.41 -0.91 13.94
N GLN A 33 1.36 -1.18 14.84
CA GLN A 33 2.19 -2.40 14.77
C GLN A 33 1.36 -3.68 14.85
N LYS A 34 0.32 -3.70 15.69
CA LYS A 34 -0.55 -4.86 15.88
C LYS A 34 -1.45 -5.13 14.67
N TYR A 35 -1.98 -4.09 14.02
CA TYR A 35 -3.07 -4.23 13.04
C TYR A 35 -2.64 -4.00 11.58
N PHE A 36 -1.45 -3.46 11.34
CA PHE A 36 -0.99 -3.16 9.98
C PHE A 36 -0.97 -4.40 9.09
N GLY A 37 -1.81 -4.40 8.03
CA GLY A 37 -1.95 -5.50 7.06
C GLY A 37 -2.54 -6.81 7.62
N GLY A 38 -2.72 -6.91 8.93
CA GLY A 38 -3.17 -8.10 9.66
C GLY A 38 -4.68 -8.13 9.93
N ARG A 39 -5.43 -7.10 9.53
CA ARG A 39 -6.88 -7.05 9.72
C ARG A 39 -7.63 -7.79 8.62
N THR A 40 -8.73 -8.40 9.01
CA THR A 40 -9.75 -8.90 8.08
C THR A 40 -10.56 -7.73 7.51
N TYR A 41 -11.25 -7.98 6.40
CA TYR A 41 -12.09 -6.98 5.75
C TYR A 41 -13.17 -6.42 6.68
N ASP A 42 -13.83 -7.30 7.44
CA ASP A 42 -14.94 -6.91 8.31
C ASP A 42 -14.42 -6.08 9.49
N GLU A 43 -13.21 -6.38 9.99
CA GLU A 43 -12.54 -5.56 11.00
C GLU A 43 -12.19 -4.17 10.49
N ILE A 44 -11.70 -4.06 9.24
CA ILE A 44 -11.37 -2.77 8.62
C ILE A 44 -12.64 -1.93 8.47
N LEU A 45 -13.75 -2.50 8.01
CA LEU A 45 -15.02 -1.76 7.88
C LEU A 45 -15.56 -1.30 9.23
N ARG A 46 -15.49 -2.15 10.26
CA ARG A 46 -16.01 -1.84 11.60
C ARG A 46 -15.15 -0.82 12.34
N ARG A 47 -13.83 -0.97 12.31
CA ARG A 47 -12.88 -0.19 13.13
C ARG A 47 -12.20 0.95 12.37
N GLY A 48 -12.22 0.92 11.04
CA GLY A 48 -11.41 1.79 10.21
C GLY A 48 -9.94 1.35 10.10
N THR A 49 -9.17 2.15 9.37
CA THR A 49 -7.71 2.00 9.19
C THR A 49 -6.96 3.26 9.60
N ASN A 50 -5.66 3.14 9.87
CA ASN A 50 -4.84 4.25 10.34
C ASN A 50 -4.65 5.30 9.23
N TYR A 51 -4.84 6.58 9.52
CA TYR A 51 -4.68 7.64 8.50
C TYR A 51 -3.23 7.88 8.02
N LEU A 52 -2.21 7.32 8.68
CA LEU A 52 -0.80 7.38 8.27
C LEU A 52 -0.34 6.12 7.52
N THR A 53 -0.97 4.97 7.75
CA THR A 53 -0.54 3.65 7.23
C THR A 53 -1.69 2.85 6.63
N PHE A 54 -2.50 3.50 5.79
CA PHE A 54 -3.75 2.96 5.27
C PHE A 54 -3.61 2.10 4.01
N CYS A 55 -2.49 2.21 3.27
CA CYS A 55 -2.42 1.63 1.91
C CYS A 55 -2.65 0.12 1.85
N PRO A 56 -2.21 -0.73 2.81
CA PRO A 56 -2.48 -2.16 2.74
C PRO A 56 -3.97 -2.47 2.96
N ASP A 57 -4.62 -1.79 3.90
CA ASP A 57 -6.02 -2.05 4.25
C ASP A 57 -6.98 -1.53 3.18
N LEU A 58 -6.77 -0.31 2.67
CA LEU A 58 -7.61 0.24 1.59
C LEU A 58 -7.44 -0.59 0.32
N THR A 59 -6.22 -0.98 0.00
CA THR A 59 -5.94 -1.87 -1.13
C THR A 59 -6.61 -3.23 -0.92
N PHE A 60 -6.53 -3.81 0.28
CA PHE A 60 -7.19 -5.08 0.58
C PHE A 60 -8.71 -4.99 0.42
N CYS A 61 -9.32 -3.95 0.98
CA CYS A 61 -10.75 -3.69 0.85
C CYS A 61 -11.17 -3.57 -0.61
N LEU A 62 -10.41 -2.80 -1.40
CA LEU A 62 -10.68 -2.62 -2.82
C LEU A 62 -10.54 -3.92 -3.60
N ILE A 63 -9.50 -4.71 -3.35
CA ILE A 63 -9.33 -6.01 -3.98
C ILE A 63 -10.55 -6.90 -3.68
N LYS A 64 -11.01 -6.98 -2.42
CA LYS A 64 -12.17 -7.81 -2.07
C LYS A 64 -13.43 -7.36 -2.80
N ARG A 65 -13.70 -6.05 -2.83
CA ARG A 65 -14.81 -5.44 -3.56
C ARG A 65 -14.77 -5.74 -5.06
N LEU A 66 -13.60 -5.56 -5.68
CA LEU A 66 -13.39 -5.87 -7.10
C LEU A 66 -13.61 -7.35 -7.41
N ARG A 67 -13.10 -8.27 -6.56
CA ARG A 67 -13.31 -9.71 -6.71
C ARG A 67 -14.78 -10.11 -6.61
N LEU A 68 -15.51 -9.57 -5.64
CA LEU A 68 -16.96 -9.81 -5.49
C LEU A 68 -17.73 -9.35 -6.72
N ASN A 69 -17.27 -8.27 -7.35
CA ASN A 69 -17.82 -7.74 -8.60
C ASN A 69 -17.12 -8.30 -9.84
N GLY A 70 -16.47 -9.47 -9.78
CA GLY A 70 -15.97 -10.20 -10.95
C GLY A 70 -14.77 -9.58 -11.68
N PHE A 71 -14.06 -8.63 -11.08
CA PHE A 71 -12.78 -8.15 -11.59
C PHE A 71 -11.63 -9.10 -11.22
N ASN A 72 -10.55 -9.05 -12.01
CA ASN A 72 -9.32 -9.82 -11.80
C ASN A 72 -8.12 -8.90 -11.55
N PRO A 73 -8.06 -8.20 -10.39
CA PRO A 73 -6.98 -7.27 -10.11
C PRO A 73 -5.64 -8.01 -9.89
N THR A 74 -4.54 -7.33 -10.24
CA THR A 74 -3.17 -7.69 -9.86
C THR A 74 -2.73 -6.73 -8.77
N LEU A 75 -2.33 -7.27 -7.62
CA LEU A 75 -1.72 -6.49 -6.55
C LEU A 75 -0.29 -6.11 -6.97
N VAL A 76 0.07 -4.85 -6.77
CA VAL A 76 1.41 -4.33 -6.96
C VAL A 76 1.94 -3.87 -5.61
N VAL A 77 3.08 -4.42 -5.21
CA VAL A 77 3.80 -4.04 -3.99
C VAL A 77 5.07 -3.33 -4.41
N GLN A 78 5.17 -2.05 -4.09
CA GLN A 78 6.36 -1.23 -4.28
C GLN A 78 7.12 -1.19 -2.96
N GLU A 79 8.39 -1.54 -3.00
CA GLU A 79 9.30 -1.41 -1.86
C GLU A 79 10.05 -0.08 -1.92
N HIS A 80 10.17 0.60 -0.78
CA HIS A 80 10.85 1.87 -0.66
C HIS A 80 12.12 1.79 0.19
N GLY A 81 13.16 2.48 -0.26
CA GLY A 81 14.43 2.63 0.46
C GLY A 81 14.42 3.85 1.35
N PHE A 82 13.67 3.80 2.45
CA PHE A 82 13.71 4.85 3.47
C PHE A 82 13.32 4.30 4.85
N PHE A 83 14.13 4.65 5.86
CA PHE A 83 14.10 4.19 7.27
C PHE A 83 14.67 2.78 7.53
N LYS A 84 15.13 2.55 8.77
CA LYS A 84 15.64 1.26 9.31
C LYS A 84 14.57 0.14 9.35
N ILE A 85 13.39 0.38 8.79
CA ILE A 85 12.24 -0.52 8.78
C ILE A 85 11.79 -0.64 7.31
N PRO A 86 11.61 -1.86 6.78
CA PRO A 86 11.07 -2.07 5.45
C PRO A 86 9.73 -1.35 5.28
N ALA A 87 9.68 -0.34 4.41
CA ALA A 87 8.46 0.36 4.05
C ALA A 87 8.04 -0.10 2.66
N PHE A 88 6.80 -0.55 2.53
CA PHE A 88 6.20 -0.85 1.24
C PHE A 88 4.93 -0.06 1.04
N HIS A 89 4.60 0.08 -0.23
CA HIS A 89 3.37 0.67 -0.70
C HIS A 89 2.60 -0.33 -1.55
N ALA A 90 1.27 -0.27 -1.50
CA ALA A 90 0.40 -1.18 -2.22
C ALA A 90 -0.49 -0.39 -3.21
N ALA A 91 -0.55 -0.90 -4.44
CA ALA A 91 -1.42 -0.42 -5.50
C ALA A 91 -2.03 -1.62 -6.24
N ILE A 92 -2.99 -1.38 -7.13
CA ILE A 92 -3.58 -2.45 -7.94
C ILE A 92 -3.66 -2.08 -9.41
N GLU A 93 -3.39 -3.06 -10.27
CA GLU A 93 -3.68 -3.01 -11.70
C GLU A 93 -4.96 -3.78 -11.98
N VAL A 94 -5.91 -3.16 -12.66
CA VAL A 94 -7.25 -3.70 -12.93
C VAL A 94 -7.50 -3.72 -14.43
N PRO A 95 -7.63 -4.90 -15.05
CA PRO A 95 -8.11 -5.01 -16.43
C PRO A 95 -9.59 -4.64 -16.52
N THR A 96 -9.93 -3.74 -17.46
CA THR A 96 -11.28 -3.34 -17.85
C THR A 96 -11.46 -3.54 -19.37
N SER A 97 -12.67 -3.32 -19.89
CA SER A 97 -12.96 -3.29 -21.33
C SER A 97 -12.22 -2.19 -22.08
N GLU A 98 -11.85 -1.10 -21.40
CA GLU A 98 -11.15 0.05 -22.00
C GLU A 98 -9.61 -0.02 -21.84
N GLY A 99 -9.10 -1.07 -21.19
CA GLY A 99 -7.68 -1.30 -20.98
C GLY A 99 -7.33 -1.62 -19.52
N ILE A 100 -6.05 -1.51 -19.18
CA ILE A 100 -5.59 -1.66 -17.79
C ILE A 100 -5.62 -0.29 -17.12
N TYR A 101 -6.15 -0.23 -15.91
CA TYR A 101 -6.10 0.95 -15.04
C TYR A 101 -5.36 0.61 -13.75
N THR A 102 -4.60 1.57 -13.24
CA THR A 102 -3.97 1.46 -11.94
C THR A 102 -4.74 2.30 -10.92
N VAL A 103 -5.04 1.71 -9.77
CA VAL A 103 -5.58 2.42 -8.60
C VAL A 103 -4.50 2.49 -7.53
N ASN A 104 -4.25 3.71 -7.06
CA ASN A 104 -3.17 4.01 -6.14
C ASN A 104 -3.63 4.88 -4.96
N PHE A 105 -3.59 4.36 -3.74
CA PHE A 105 -3.97 5.10 -2.54
C PHE A 105 -2.76 5.87 -1.98
N THR A 106 -2.57 7.12 -2.39
CA THR A 106 -1.46 7.97 -1.95
C THR A 106 -1.96 9.16 -1.11
N GLY A 107 -1.26 9.47 -0.02
CA GLY A 107 -1.25 10.77 0.67
C GLY A 107 -2.50 11.31 1.36
N THR A 108 -3.73 11.10 0.85
CA THR A 108 -4.87 11.97 1.23
C THR A 108 -6.25 11.30 1.20
N ARG A 109 -6.37 10.00 1.57
CA ARG A 109 -7.67 9.28 1.61
C ARG A 109 -8.32 9.04 0.23
N THR A 110 -7.81 9.68 -0.81
CA THR A 110 -8.25 9.56 -2.19
C THR A 110 -7.39 8.56 -2.95
N ALA A 111 -8.04 7.71 -3.75
CA ALA A 111 -7.32 6.90 -4.70
C ALA A 111 -7.08 7.70 -5.98
N GLN A 112 -5.86 7.68 -6.48
CA GLN A 112 -5.54 8.11 -7.82
C GLN A 112 -5.85 6.94 -8.77
N ILE A 113 -6.64 7.19 -9.80
CA ILE A 113 -6.91 6.21 -10.87
C ILE A 113 -6.29 6.76 -12.14
N TYR A 114 -5.45 5.98 -12.79
CA TYR A 114 -4.85 6.35 -14.06
C TYR A 114 -4.79 5.18 -15.04
N LYS A 115 -4.83 5.50 -16.34
CA LYS A 115 -4.75 4.50 -17.41
C LYS A 115 -3.32 3.97 -17.52
N GLY A 116 -3.17 2.66 -17.67
CA GLY A 116 -1.90 1.97 -17.81
C GLY A 116 -1.50 1.13 -16.60
N LYS A 117 -0.34 0.48 -16.73
CA LYS A 117 0.31 -0.29 -15.66
C LYS A 117 0.89 0.64 -14.60
N PHE A 118 1.15 0.09 -13.42
CA PHE A 118 1.72 0.80 -12.29
C PHE A 118 3.04 1.48 -12.67
N ASN A 119 3.11 2.77 -12.34
CA ASN A 119 4.27 3.61 -12.54
C ASN A 119 4.77 4.10 -11.17
N ASP A 120 5.97 3.68 -10.81
CA ASP A 120 6.58 3.94 -9.51
C ASP A 120 6.89 5.43 -9.30
N LYS A 121 7.18 6.17 -10.38
CA LYS A 121 7.39 7.63 -10.38
C LYS A 121 6.14 8.43 -10.02
N LEU A 122 4.95 7.86 -10.22
CA LEU A 122 3.67 8.49 -9.86
C LEU A 122 3.20 8.14 -8.44
N SER A 123 3.82 7.16 -7.81
CA SER A 123 3.34 6.58 -6.56
C SER A 123 3.90 7.29 -5.33
N PHE A 124 5.22 7.36 -5.22
CA PHE A 124 5.90 8.01 -4.11
C PHE A 124 7.22 8.58 -4.61
N ARG A 125 7.65 9.73 -4.05
CA ARG A 125 8.95 10.35 -4.37
C ARG A 125 10.14 9.67 -3.68
N LEU A 126 9.92 8.53 -3.02
CA LEU A 126 10.96 7.76 -2.37
C LEU A 126 11.62 6.82 -3.38
N PRO A 127 12.94 6.55 -3.27
CA PRO A 127 13.62 5.58 -4.12
C PRO A 127 12.91 4.22 -4.09
N THR A 128 12.47 3.76 -5.26
CA THR A 128 11.94 2.41 -5.44
C THR A 128 13.07 1.41 -5.40
N LEU A 129 12.95 0.41 -4.55
CA LEU A 129 13.91 -0.69 -4.47
C LEU A 129 13.50 -1.85 -5.37
N ALA A 130 12.22 -2.21 -5.28
CA ALA A 130 11.64 -3.31 -6.03
C ALA A 130 10.15 -3.07 -6.27
N VAL A 131 9.62 -3.67 -7.33
CA VAL A 131 8.19 -3.75 -7.61
C VAL A 131 7.84 -5.21 -7.81
N THR A 132 6.97 -5.75 -6.95
CA THR A 132 6.48 -7.12 -7.04
C THR A 132 5.02 -7.12 -7.46
N LYS A 133 4.68 -7.95 -8.46
CA LYS A 133 3.30 -8.13 -8.93
C LYS A 133 2.75 -9.49 -8.52
N ILE A 134 1.56 -9.49 -7.93
CA ILE A 134 0.93 -10.67 -7.35
C ILE A 134 -0.47 -10.81 -7.94
N LYS A 135 -0.71 -11.92 -8.64
CA LYS A 135 -2.06 -12.27 -9.08
C LYS A 135 -2.89 -12.66 -7.86
N VAL A 136 -4.00 -11.97 -7.63
CA VAL A 136 -4.86 -12.23 -6.47
C VAL A 136 -5.62 -13.54 -6.67
N THR A 137 -5.56 -14.42 -5.67
CA THR A 137 -6.28 -15.71 -5.72
C THR A 137 -7.80 -15.54 -5.81
N PRO A 138 -8.53 -16.45 -6.47
CA PRO A 138 -9.93 -16.21 -6.80
C PRO A 138 -10.89 -16.07 -5.61
N LYS A 139 -10.58 -16.68 -4.46
CA LYS A 139 -11.42 -16.71 -3.26
C LYS A 139 -10.71 -16.05 -2.08
N LEU A 140 -11.10 -14.81 -1.77
CA LEU A 140 -10.72 -14.16 -0.52
C LEU A 140 -11.79 -14.50 0.53
N GLY A 141 -11.53 -15.54 1.31
CA GLY A 141 -12.42 -15.96 2.41
C GLY A 141 -12.59 -14.86 3.48
N LYS A 142 -13.61 -15.02 4.35
CA LYS A 142 -13.95 -14.03 5.39
C LYS A 142 -12.80 -13.74 6.36
N SER A 143 -11.98 -14.75 6.67
CA SER A 143 -10.83 -14.66 7.58
C SER A 143 -9.53 -14.16 6.96
N ARG A 144 -9.51 -13.85 5.65
CA ARG A 144 -8.27 -13.42 4.99
C ARG A 144 -7.93 -11.97 5.32
N THR A 145 -6.63 -11.70 5.34
CA THR A 145 -6.00 -10.39 5.54
C THR A 145 -5.19 -9.99 4.30
N PHE A 146 -4.61 -8.79 4.31
CA PHE A 146 -3.68 -8.37 3.27
C PHE A 146 -2.47 -9.31 3.17
N PHE A 147 -1.92 -9.75 4.30
CA PHE A 147 -0.81 -10.73 4.31
C PHE A 147 -1.18 -12.05 3.64
N ASN A 148 -2.41 -12.52 3.78
CA ASN A 148 -2.83 -13.74 3.08
C ASN A 148 -2.89 -13.57 1.56
N ILE A 149 -3.08 -12.35 1.03
CA ILE A 149 -2.96 -12.06 -0.42
C ILE A 149 -1.51 -12.14 -0.87
N LEU A 150 -0.59 -11.63 -0.05
CA LEU A 150 0.85 -11.80 -0.26
C LEU A 150 1.29 -13.27 -0.11
N GLY A 151 0.42 -14.12 0.45
CA GLY A 151 0.72 -15.50 0.78
C GLY A 151 1.65 -15.64 1.99
N LEU A 152 1.47 -14.75 2.95
CA LEU A 152 2.19 -14.68 4.22
C LEU A 152 1.21 -14.97 5.36
N GLY A 153 1.71 -15.57 6.44
CA GLY A 153 0.96 -15.70 7.70
C GLY A 153 0.97 -14.42 8.52
N SER A 154 2.05 -13.62 8.44
CA SER A 154 2.18 -12.35 9.17
C SER A 154 3.26 -11.44 8.56
N TRP A 155 3.35 -10.21 9.07
CA TRP A 155 4.44 -9.27 8.75
C TRP A 155 5.83 -9.85 8.95
N ARG A 156 6.03 -10.72 9.95
CA ARG A 156 7.34 -11.33 10.25
C ARG A 156 7.86 -12.22 9.13
N GLU A 157 6.98 -12.67 8.23
CA GLU A 157 7.34 -13.55 7.13
C GLU A 157 7.65 -12.81 5.84
N ILE A 158 7.61 -11.47 5.86
CA ILE A 158 7.61 -10.70 4.63
C ILE A 158 8.86 -10.95 3.78
N ASP A 159 10.02 -11.08 4.43
CA ASP A 159 11.32 -11.40 3.81
C ASP A 159 11.37 -12.77 3.13
N LYS A 160 10.47 -13.70 3.48
CA LYS A 160 10.44 -15.05 2.88
C LYS A 160 9.92 -15.04 1.44
N ARG A 161 9.08 -14.07 1.09
CA ARG A 161 8.28 -14.11 -0.16
C ARG A 161 8.39 -12.83 -0.98
N LEU A 162 8.56 -11.70 -0.31
CA LEU A 162 8.98 -10.46 -0.92
C LEU A 162 10.45 -10.33 -0.51
N LYS A 163 11.38 -10.42 -1.46
CA LYS A 163 12.81 -10.26 -1.17
C LYS A 163 13.06 -8.78 -0.86
N PHE A 164 12.61 -8.33 0.31
CA PHE A 164 12.87 -6.98 0.77
C PHE A 164 14.39 -6.78 0.76
N VAL A 165 14.77 -5.65 0.21
CA VAL A 165 16.13 -5.15 0.18
C VAL A 165 16.56 -4.96 1.62
N LYS A 166 17.31 -5.96 2.10
CA LYS A 166 17.86 -6.02 3.46
C LYS A 166 18.55 -4.72 3.86
N PRO A 167 18.65 -4.41 5.16
CA PRO A 167 19.36 -3.23 5.65
C PRO A 167 20.77 -3.03 5.06
N GLU A 168 21.51 -4.13 4.82
CA GLU A 168 22.83 -4.11 4.15
C GLU A 168 22.81 -3.58 2.70
N HIS A 169 21.70 -3.77 1.99
CA HIS A 169 21.50 -3.18 0.67
C HIS A 169 21.10 -1.71 0.75
N LEU A 170 20.40 -1.28 1.82
CA LEU A 170 20.11 0.12 2.09
C LEU A 170 21.39 0.92 2.38
N GLU A 171 22.39 0.33 3.04
CA GLU A 171 23.72 0.95 3.18
C GLU A 171 24.42 1.15 1.83
N ARG A 172 24.32 0.18 0.91
CA ARG A 172 24.87 0.29 -0.44
C ARG A 172 24.16 1.37 -1.27
N ILE A 173 22.84 1.47 -1.13
CA ILE A 173 22.03 2.50 -1.80
C ILE A 173 22.28 3.88 -1.18
N SER A 174 22.41 3.97 0.15
CA SER A 174 22.85 5.19 0.84
C SER A 174 24.20 5.64 0.32
N LYS A 175 25.21 4.76 0.26
CA LYS A 175 26.54 5.07 -0.31
C LYS A 175 26.50 5.46 -1.79
N ALA A 176 25.57 4.89 -2.57
CA ALA A 176 25.39 5.23 -3.99
C ALA A 176 24.70 6.59 -4.18
N LEU A 177 23.76 6.95 -3.31
CA LEU A 177 23.09 8.25 -3.27
C LEU A 177 24.00 9.34 -2.64
N ASP A 178 24.90 8.95 -1.73
CA ASP A 178 25.89 9.81 -1.05
C ASP A 178 26.99 10.36 -1.98
N ARG A 179 27.13 9.84 -3.21
CA ARG A 179 28.01 10.52 -4.19
C ARG A 179 27.50 11.92 -4.59
N LYS A 180 26.31 12.34 -4.14
CA LYS A 180 25.81 13.72 -4.33
C LYS A 180 25.33 14.46 -3.08
N SER A 181 25.33 13.87 -1.88
CA SER A 181 24.97 14.59 -0.65
C SER A 181 25.29 13.81 0.61
N ASP A 182 26.10 14.40 1.49
CA ASP A 182 26.51 13.89 2.80
C ASP A 182 25.31 13.44 3.68
N PRO A 183 25.29 12.17 4.15
CA PRO A 183 24.16 11.58 4.86
C PRO A 183 23.89 12.27 6.20
N ARG A 184 24.91 12.88 6.84
CA ARG A 184 24.74 13.66 8.07
C ARG A 184 23.97 14.96 7.84
N LYS A 185 24.12 15.57 6.67
CA LYS A 185 23.37 16.78 6.27
C LYS A 185 21.91 16.47 5.94
N LEU A 186 21.60 15.25 5.48
CA LEU A 186 20.23 14.81 5.23
C LEU A 186 19.49 14.57 6.54
N GLU A 187 20.15 13.93 7.51
CA GLU A 187 19.63 13.68 8.86
C GLU A 187 19.40 15.00 9.63
N GLU A 188 20.33 15.97 9.54
CA GLU A 188 20.13 17.31 10.08
C GLU A 188 18.97 18.08 9.42
N LYS A 189 18.79 17.98 8.10
CA LYS A 189 17.68 18.65 7.40
C LYS A 189 16.31 18.06 7.76
N LEU A 190 16.24 16.77 8.01
CA LEU A 190 15.01 16.09 8.40
C LEU A 190 14.63 16.35 9.86
N THR A 191 15.63 16.49 10.74
CA THR A 191 15.45 16.81 12.17
C THR A 191 15.24 18.30 12.44
N LYS A 192 15.68 19.19 11.54
CA LYS A 192 15.51 20.65 11.64
C LYS A 192 14.20 21.17 11.01
N LYS A 193 13.32 20.32 10.45
CA LYS A 193 11.98 20.75 10.01
C LYS A 193 11.07 20.97 11.25
N PRO A 194 10.52 22.18 11.47
CA PRO A 194 9.76 22.51 12.68
C PRO A 194 8.45 21.73 12.87
N GLU A 195 7.96 21.04 11.85
CA GLU A 195 6.61 20.44 11.86
C GLU A 195 6.50 19.08 12.58
N ILE A 196 7.62 18.46 12.99
CA ILE A 196 7.63 17.20 13.76
C ILE A 196 8.07 17.43 15.22
N LYS A 197 7.92 18.64 15.77
CA LYS A 197 8.22 18.94 17.19
C LYS A 197 7.01 19.03 18.11
N ARG A 198 5.76 18.89 17.62
CA ARG A 198 4.53 19.01 18.43
C ARG A 198 3.82 17.71 18.82
N LEU A 199 4.50 16.56 18.78
CA LEU A 199 3.94 15.29 19.28
C LEU A 199 4.76 14.65 20.42
N ARG A 200 5.70 15.38 21.00
CA ARG A 200 6.37 15.00 22.26
C ARG A 200 6.20 16.08 23.32
N MET A 201 4.95 16.42 23.64
CA MET A 201 4.54 16.94 24.96
C MET A 201 3.02 16.84 25.02
N ARG A 202 2.53 15.70 25.52
CA ARG A 202 1.29 15.46 26.26
C ARG A 202 1.11 13.95 26.39
#